data_AF-A0A366ZXX5-F1
#
_entry.id   AF-A0A366ZXX5-F1
#
_cell.length_a   1.000
_cell.length_b   1.000
_cell.length_c   1.000
_cell.angle_alpha   90.00
_cell.angle_beta   90.00
_cell.angle_gamma   90.00
#
_symmetry.space_group_name_H-M   'P 1'
#
loop_
_entity.id
_entity.type
_entity.pdbx_description
1 polymer ?
#
loop_
_entity_poly.entity_id
_entity_poly.type
_entity_poly.pdbx_seq_one_letter_code
_entity_poly.pdbx_strand_id
1 'polypeptide(L)'
;MIGPRETRNMSDAGALRSSSVFLGVDLGWSTGATGLAAVDDTGRLTASACVETDDEIAEWIGLQLGHVVVAAVDAPLIVPNATGQRVPEKLIGQAFGGFGASAHTSNHARFPAGDTRAMRFAQRFGLAVDPRTPTGGDVGVCIEVYPHPALVGLFGLPYRLDYKKGNDQRRAPGFRLFVQHLESIPELALLSNPRWAELRQSIAAPRRGDLTRVEDELDAIVCAHLAWLWHHRRTALEVYGDVEVGYIVAPPPPLHRPQRPERRGEVASELASDRIERVVRGRPIDRSDGAGGGDGVTEAGPTAFRDQSLVSDCRCGCHEQVSPGARYRPGHDARHASQVGRAMIAAGAEDPALLATLPSEALRAKARAMLDRSASRGRPQPEGGVSRLSSLQEGPAVRLETPPAVMAVGPGTWHDSNPTTKAAWPVAVDAWIQATPTILERVAATYGGSITYEQLAHQLFDETGYRTRMLLGQWIGQVLGPVQAATLTGGKPPLSSLVVTAATGGVGDGYVNHEHPDGFASFAERQHAAAVDRLTCYRTYCDHVPGDAAPQMTPLYIAKQTSR
;
A
#
# COMPACT_ATOMS: atom_id res chain seq x y z
N MET A 1 39.04 -32.06 -47.85
CA MET A 1 37.61 -31.70 -47.89
C MET A 1 37.26 -31.09 -46.54
N ILE A 2 37.25 -29.76 -46.47
CA ILE A 2 36.82 -29.00 -45.30
C ILE A 2 35.46 -28.43 -45.69
N GLY A 3 34.40 -28.85 -45.01
CA GLY A 3 33.02 -28.45 -45.32
C GLY A 3 32.78 -26.96 -45.09
N PRO A 4 31.77 -26.35 -45.72
CA PRO A 4 31.53 -24.92 -45.62
C PRO A 4 31.07 -24.56 -44.21
N ARG A 5 31.73 -23.56 -43.61
CA ARG A 5 31.23 -22.86 -42.42
C ARG A 5 29.95 -22.12 -42.82
N GLU A 6 28.82 -22.52 -42.26
CA GLU A 6 27.57 -21.76 -42.33
C GLU A 6 27.79 -20.36 -41.74
N THR A 7 27.74 -19.37 -42.62
CA THR A 7 27.63 -17.96 -42.24
C THR A 7 26.22 -17.74 -41.72
N ARG A 8 26.05 -17.70 -40.38
CA ARG A 8 24.84 -17.13 -39.77
C ARG A 8 24.71 -15.69 -40.24
N ASN A 9 23.66 -15.42 -41.02
CA ASN A 9 23.37 -14.12 -41.58
C ASN A 9 23.24 -13.06 -40.47
N MET A 10 23.96 -11.97 -40.65
CA MET A 10 23.95 -10.78 -39.78
C MET A 10 22.59 -10.04 -39.80
N SER A 11 21.67 -10.41 -40.70
CA SER A 11 20.30 -9.91 -40.78
C SER A 11 19.34 -10.54 -39.77
N ASP A 12 19.63 -11.76 -39.27
CA ASP A 12 18.77 -12.46 -38.31
C ASP A 12 18.92 -11.90 -36.88
N ALA A 13 20.13 -11.44 -36.54
CA ALA A 13 20.43 -10.76 -35.27
C ALA A 13 19.78 -9.37 -35.17
N GLY A 14 19.46 -8.73 -36.31
CA GLY A 14 18.74 -7.45 -36.36
C GLY A 14 17.23 -7.63 -36.18
N ALA A 15 16.65 -8.70 -36.71
CA ALA A 15 15.23 -9.03 -36.54
C ALA A 15 14.92 -9.53 -35.11
N LEU A 16 15.81 -10.32 -34.51
CA LEU A 16 15.67 -10.82 -33.13
C LEU A 16 15.76 -9.70 -32.06
N ARG A 17 16.36 -8.55 -32.38
CA ARG A 17 16.38 -7.36 -31.51
C ARG A 17 15.13 -6.47 -31.65
N SER A 18 14.24 -6.77 -32.59
CA SER A 18 12.98 -6.01 -32.79
C SER A 18 11.81 -6.53 -31.97
N SER A 19 11.96 -7.67 -31.30
CA SER A 19 10.87 -8.29 -30.53
C SER A 19 10.62 -7.50 -29.23
N SER A 20 9.37 -7.11 -28.99
CA SER A 20 8.91 -6.50 -27.74
C SER A 20 8.71 -7.57 -26.67
N VAL A 21 9.18 -7.31 -25.45
CA VAL A 21 8.95 -8.15 -24.28
C VAL A 21 8.26 -7.34 -23.19
N PHE A 22 7.23 -7.93 -22.58
CA PHE A 22 6.53 -7.38 -21.43
C PHE A 22 6.77 -8.28 -20.23
N LEU A 23 7.36 -7.71 -19.19
CA LEU A 23 7.80 -8.45 -18.00
C LEU A 23 6.79 -8.29 -16.87
N GLY A 24 6.58 -9.38 -16.15
CA GLY A 24 5.92 -9.42 -14.86
C GLY A 24 6.89 -9.91 -13.78
N VAL A 25 6.88 -9.23 -12.64
CA VAL A 25 7.77 -9.53 -11.52
C VAL A 25 6.96 -9.49 -10.22
N ASP A 26 6.75 -10.64 -9.56
CA ASP A 26 6.26 -10.67 -8.17
C ASP A 26 7.46 -10.53 -7.24
N LEU A 27 7.73 -9.29 -6.83
CA LEU A 27 8.99 -8.91 -6.21
C LEU A 27 8.86 -8.82 -4.68
N GLY A 28 9.46 -9.78 -3.99
CA GLY A 28 9.59 -9.70 -2.53
C GLY A 28 10.25 -8.40 -2.07
N TRP A 29 9.77 -7.81 -0.96
CA TRP A 29 10.30 -6.54 -0.43
C TRP A 29 11.75 -6.66 0.05
N SER A 30 12.14 -7.85 0.49
CA SER A 30 13.52 -8.28 0.72
C SER A 30 13.91 -9.33 -0.33
N THR A 31 15.20 -9.65 -0.39
CA THR A 31 15.69 -10.79 -1.18
C THR A 31 15.02 -12.10 -0.73
N GLY A 32 14.74 -12.97 -1.69
CA GLY A 32 13.95 -14.18 -1.53
C GLY A 32 13.25 -14.58 -2.82
N ALA A 33 12.45 -15.64 -2.75
CA ALA A 33 11.66 -16.14 -3.87
C ALA A 33 10.94 -14.98 -4.59
N THR A 34 11.13 -14.93 -5.91
CA THR A 34 10.65 -13.88 -6.80
C THR A 34 10.13 -14.56 -8.06
N GLY A 35 8.86 -14.35 -8.37
CA GLY A 35 8.27 -14.83 -9.60
C GLY A 35 8.64 -13.93 -10.77
N LEU A 36 8.89 -14.53 -11.92
CA LEU A 36 9.19 -13.84 -13.17
C LEU A 36 8.33 -14.42 -14.29
N ALA A 37 7.82 -13.56 -15.16
CA ALA A 37 7.14 -13.97 -16.38
C ALA A 37 7.42 -12.98 -17.51
N ALA A 38 7.49 -13.50 -18.73
CA ALA A 38 7.65 -12.73 -19.95
C ALA A 38 6.54 -13.09 -20.93
N VAL A 39 5.94 -12.07 -21.52
CA VAL A 39 5.02 -12.23 -22.66
C VAL A 39 5.55 -11.47 -23.87
N ASP A 40 5.28 -12.00 -25.06
CA ASP A 40 5.63 -11.35 -26.32
C ASP A 40 4.62 -10.24 -26.71
N ASP A 41 4.86 -9.61 -27.86
CA ASP A 41 3.97 -8.59 -28.43
C ASP A 41 2.53 -9.06 -28.67
N THR A 42 2.33 -10.35 -28.93
CA THR A 42 0.99 -10.93 -29.08
C THR A 42 0.30 -11.19 -27.74
N GLY A 43 1.02 -11.06 -26.63
CA GLY A 43 0.56 -11.30 -25.27
C GLY A 43 0.76 -12.73 -24.79
N ARG A 44 1.42 -13.59 -25.59
CA ARG A 44 1.60 -15.00 -25.26
C ARG A 44 2.70 -15.16 -24.23
N LEU A 45 2.50 -16.05 -23.25
CA LEU A 45 3.53 -16.42 -22.28
C LEU A 45 4.67 -17.15 -22.99
N THR A 46 5.86 -16.55 -22.97
CA THR A 46 7.08 -17.11 -23.58
C THR A 46 7.95 -17.81 -22.55
N ALA A 47 8.05 -17.26 -21.34
CA ALA A 47 8.83 -17.84 -20.25
C ALA A 47 8.25 -17.43 -18.88
N SER A 48 8.43 -18.28 -17.88
CA SER A 48 8.24 -17.94 -16.47
C SER A 48 9.21 -18.73 -15.60
N ALA A 49 9.52 -18.21 -14.42
CA ALA A 49 10.41 -18.83 -13.45
C ALA A 49 10.17 -18.32 -12.03
N CYS A 50 10.78 -18.99 -11.07
CA CYS A 50 10.93 -18.51 -9.70
C CYS A 50 12.42 -18.52 -9.36
N VAL A 51 12.98 -17.37 -8.98
CA VAL A 51 14.40 -17.16 -8.63
C VAL A 51 14.51 -16.53 -7.24
N GLU A 52 15.70 -16.46 -6.65
CA GLU A 52 15.87 -16.00 -5.26
C GLU A 52 16.62 -14.67 -5.14
N THR A 53 17.55 -14.39 -6.05
CA THR A 53 18.45 -13.23 -5.95
C THR A 53 18.26 -12.19 -7.05
N ASP A 54 18.70 -10.96 -6.81
CA ASP A 54 18.63 -9.87 -7.79
C ASP A 54 19.51 -10.14 -9.02
N ASP A 55 20.58 -10.92 -8.86
CA ASP A 55 21.46 -11.31 -9.96
C ASP A 55 20.83 -12.40 -10.83
N GLU A 56 20.18 -13.39 -10.22
CA GLU A 56 19.39 -14.38 -10.98
C GLU A 56 18.24 -13.73 -11.74
N ILE A 57 17.60 -12.67 -11.19
CA ILE A 57 16.62 -11.86 -11.93
C ILE A 57 17.26 -11.24 -13.18
N ALA A 58 18.44 -10.64 -13.04
CA ALA A 58 19.12 -10.00 -14.16
C ALA A 58 19.61 -11.00 -15.21
N GLU A 59 20.13 -12.14 -14.78
CA GLU A 59 20.49 -13.23 -15.67
C GLU A 59 19.27 -13.73 -16.44
N TRP A 60 18.14 -13.98 -15.76
CA TRP A 60 16.91 -14.45 -16.40
C TRP A 60 16.35 -13.43 -17.40
N ILE A 61 16.35 -12.12 -17.07
CA ILE A 61 15.92 -11.06 -17.98
C ILE A 61 16.86 -10.97 -19.18
N GLY A 62 18.17 -11.14 -18.98
CA GLY A 62 19.17 -11.13 -20.06
C GLY A 62 19.00 -12.27 -21.08
N LEU A 63 18.27 -13.34 -20.72
CA LEU A 63 17.96 -14.46 -21.62
C LEU A 63 16.74 -14.21 -22.52
N GLN A 64 15.98 -13.13 -22.31
CA GLN A 64 14.78 -12.86 -23.12
C GLN A 64 15.17 -12.37 -24.52
N LEU A 65 14.48 -12.89 -25.55
CA LEU A 65 14.80 -12.65 -26.97
C LEU A 65 14.24 -11.33 -27.53
N GLY A 66 14.24 -10.27 -26.72
CA GLY A 66 13.68 -8.98 -27.10
C GLY A 66 13.97 -7.87 -26.10
N HIS A 67 13.57 -6.65 -26.45
CA HIS A 67 13.73 -5.49 -25.58
C HIS A 67 12.53 -5.36 -24.64
N VAL A 68 12.81 -5.00 -23.38
CA VAL A 68 11.76 -4.80 -22.38
C VAL A 68 11.04 -3.49 -22.66
N VAL A 69 9.78 -3.56 -23.10
CA VAL A 69 8.93 -2.38 -23.34
C VAL A 69 8.29 -1.92 -22.04
N VAL A 70 7.77 -2.86 -21.25
CA VAL A 70 7.17 -2.60 -19.95
C VAL A 70 7.57 -3.71 -18.97
N ALA A 71 7.95 -3.34 -17.75
CA ALA A 71 8.03 -4.23 -16.61
C ALA A 71 6.98 -3.83 -15.58
N ALA A 72 6.04 -4.72 -15.28
CA ALA A 72 5.08 -4.57 -14.20
C ALA A 72 5.57 -5.33 -12.97
N VAL A 73 5.73 -4.61 -11.86
CA VAL A 73 6.34 -5.13 -10.63
C VAL A 73 5.34 -5.06 -9.47
N ASP A 74 5.06 -6.19 -8.82
CA ASP A 74 4.30 -6.26 -7.56
C ASP A 74 5.20 -5.91 -6.37
N ALA A 75 5.58 -4.65 -6.28
CA ALA A 75 6.25 -4.09 -5.12
C ALA A 75 6.20 -2.57 -5.15
N PRO A 76 6.26 -1.91 -3.97
CA PRO A 76 6.30 -0.45 -3.89
C PRO A 76 7.46 0.13 -4.70
N LEU A 77 7.18 0.94 -5.72
CA LEU A 77 8.18 1.55 -6.58
C LEU A 77 8.65 2.89 -6.02
N ILE A 78 7.71 3.77 -5.67
CA ILE A 78 8.01 5.12 -5.15
C ILE A 78 7.39 5.24 -3.76
N VAL A 79 8.24 5.40 -2.73
CA VAL A 79 7.82 5.52 -1.33
C VAL A 79 8.27 6.85 -0.74
N PRO A 80 7.50 7.94 -0.92
CA PRO A 80 7.88 9.26 -0.42
C PRO A 80 7.51 9.46 1.05
N ASN A 81 6.61 8.63 1.57
CA ASN A 81 6.02 8.80 2.90
C ASN A 81 6.94 8.30 4.01
N ALA A 82 7.20 9.15 5.00
CA ALA A 82 7.91 8.75 6.21
C ALA A 82 7.13 7.69 7.03
N THR A 83 5.82 7.90 7.21
CA THR A 83 4.91 7.02 7.98
C THR A 83 3.54 6.88 7.31
N GLY A 84 2.73 5.93 7.78
CA GLY A 84 1.38 5.68 7.27
C GLY A 84 1.37 5.09 5.85
N GLN A 85 0.18 5.01 5.24
CA GLN A 85 -0.01 4.58 3.85
C GLN A 85 0.30 5.73 2.87
N ARG A 86 0.84 5.41 1.69
CA ARG A 86 0.91 6.35 0.57
C ARG A 86 -0.48 6.59 0.00
N VAL A 87 -0.57 7.61 -0.85
CA VAL A 87 -1.80 7.90 -1.60
C VAL A 87 -2.29 6.68 -2.38
N PRO A 88 -1.46 5.94 -3.14
CA PRO A 88 -1.90 4.75 -3.88
C PRO A 88 -2.59 3.71 -3.00
N GLU A 89 -2.04 3.34 -1.83
CA GLU A 89 -2.69 2.33 -0.99
C GLU A 89 -4.04 2.79 -0.45
N LYS A 90 -4.19 4.08 -0.15
CA LYS A 90 -5.48 4.64 0.28
C LYS A 90 -6.51 4.57 -0.85
N LEU A 91 -6.12 4.90 -2.08
CA LEU A 91 -6.99 4.83 -3.24
C LEU A 91 -7.38 3.38 -3.58
N ILE A 92 -6.41 2.46 -3.55
CA ILE A 92 -6.68 1.02 -3.67
C ILE A 92 -7.60 0.54 -2.55
N GLY A 93 -7.39 0.96 -1.31
CA GLY A 93 -8.26 0.62 -0.19
C GLY A 93 -9.70 1.13 -0.38
N GLN A 94 -9.88 2.31 -0.95
CA GLN A 94 -11.19 2.87 -1.28
C GLN A 94 -11.89 2.09 -2.40
N ALA A 95 -11.16 1.74 -3.46
CA ALA A 95 -11.72 1.05 -4.63
C ALA A 95 -11.94 -0.45 -4.39
N PHE A 96 -11.01 -1.11 -3.69
CA PHE A 96 -10.92 -2.57 -3.61
C PHE A 96 -11.05 -3.14 -2.19
N GLY A 97 -11.08 -2.30 -1.15
CA GLY A 97 -11.12 -2.76 0.24
C GLY A 97 -12.35 -3.60 0.58
N GLY A 98 -13.51 -3.27 0.00
CA GLY A 98 -14.73 -4.07 0.14
C GLY A 98 -14.62 -5.47 -0.49
N PHE A 99 -13.80 -5.62 -1.54
CA PHE A 99 -13.50 -6.90 -2.18
C PHE A 99 -12.38 -7.67 -1.46
N GLY A 100 -11.88 -7.13 -0.34
CA GLY A 100 -10.80 -7.73 0.44
C GLY A 100 -9.41 -7.56 -0.19
N ALA A 101 -9.24 -6.67 -1.15
CA ALA A 101 -7.99 -6.45 -1.90
C ALA A 101 -7.34 -5.09 -1.58
N SER A 102 -7.21 -4.76 -0.29
CA SER A 102 -6.46 -3.58 0.16
C SER A 102 -4.95 -3.82 0.18
N ALA A 103 -4.17 -2.83 -0.24
CA ALA A 103 -2.71 -2.90 -0.24
C ALA A 103 -2.10 -2.76 1.16
N HIS A 104 -0.90 -3.32 1.33
CA HIS A 104 -0.11 -3.17 2.54
C HIS A 104 0.54 -1.79 2.61
N THR A 105 0.64 -1.24 3.82
CA THR A 105 1.30 0.04 4.06
C THR A 105 2.76 0.02 3.61
N SER A 106 3.17 1.04 2.85
CA SER A 106 4.55 1.29 2.42
C SER A 106 4.98 2.68 2.88
N ASN A 107 6.10 2.76 3.62
CA ASN A 107 6.65 4.00 4.14
C ASN A 107 8.11 3.81 4.56
N HIS A 108 8.77 4.87 5.02
CA HIS A 108 10.19 4.82 5.39
C HIS A 108 10.51 3.95 6.60
N ALA A 109 9.53 3.61 7.44
CA ALA A 109 9.75 2.60 8.48
C ALA A 109 9.91 1.19 7.90
N ARG A 110 9.35 0.91 6.72
CA ARG A 110 9.48 -0.36 5.98
C ARG A 110 10.54 -0.32 4.89
N PHE A 111 10.73 0.84 4.29
CA PHE A 111 11.68 1.11 3.21
C PHE A 111 12.55 2.31 3.60
N PRO A 112 13.62 2.12 4.38
CA PRO A 112 14.47 3.23 4.84
C PRO A 112 14.87 4.17 3.70
N ALA A 113 14.70 5.48 3.90
CA ALA A 113 14.91 6.53 2.89
C ALA A 113 14.06 6.39 1.60
N GLY A 114 13.04 5.54 1.61
CA GLY A 114 12.25 5.21 0.42
C GLY A 114 12.99 4.29 -0.55
N ASP A 115 14.11 3.69 -0.14
CA ASP A 115 14.86 2.73 -0.96
C ASP A 115 14.07 1.43 -1.08
N THR A 116 13.54 1.16 -2.28
CA THR A 116 12.78 -0.04 -2.57
C THR A 116 13.52 -0.92 -3.56
N ARG A 117 13.30 -2.25 -3.44
CA ARG A 117 13.84 -3.22 -4.39
C ARG A 117 13.31 -2.98 -5.80
N ALA A 118 12.06 -2.55 -5.96
CA ALA A 118 11.48 -2.20 -7.26
C ALA A 118 12.15 -0.98 -7.91
N MET A 119 12.49 0.05 -7.12
CA MET A 119 13.22 1.21 -7.64
C MET A 119 14.64 0.81 -8.07
N ARG A 120 15.34 0.01 -7.27
CA ARG A 120 16.67 -0.53 -7.63
C ARG A 120 16.62 -1.42 -8.87
N PHE A 121 15.57 -2.23 -9.01
CA PHE A 121 15.28 -2.99 -10.23
C PHE A 121 15.13 -2.06 -11.44
N ALA A 122 14.26 -1.05 -11.37
CA ALA A 122 14.07 -0.11 -12.48
C ALA A 122 15.37 0.59 -12.88
N GLN A 123 16.16 1.05 -11.90
CA GLN A 123 17.46 1.68 -12.13
C GLN A 123 18.46 0.73 -12.78
N ARG A 124 18.54 -0.54 -12.33
CA ARG A 124 19.45 -1.55 -12.86
C ARG A 124 19.22 -1.81 -14.36
N PHE A 125 17.96 -1.80 -14.80
CA PHE A 125 17.60 -2.04 -16.19
C PHE A 125 17.37 -0.76 -17.01
N GLY A 126 17.65 0.42 -16.44
CA GLY A 126 17.48 1.70 -17.12
C GLY A 126 16.03 2.01 -17.52
N LEU A 127 15.06 1.53 -16.74
CA LEU A 127 13.63 1.68 -17.02
C LEU A 127 13.10 2.99 -16.43
N ALA A 128 12.28 3.71 -17.20
CA ALA A 128 11.58 4.89 -16.72
C ALA A 128 10.47 4.51 -15.73
N VAL A 129 10.30 5.31 -14.67
CA VAL A 129 9.30 5.05 -13.60
C VAL A 129 8.12 6.04 -13.61
N ASP A 130 8.08 6.97 -14.57
CA ASP A 130 6.94 7.87 -14.72
C ASP A 130 5.87 7.18 -15.58
N PRO A 131 4.64 6.93 -15.05
CA PRO A 131 3.56 6.27 -15.79
C PRO A 131 2.98 7.12 -16.92
N ARG A 132 3.48 8.34 -17.14
CA ARG A 132 3.20 9.18 -18.32
C ARG A 132 4.18 8.95 -19.46
N THR A 133 5.27 8.22 -19.21
CA THR A 133 6.26 7.87 -20.23
C THR A 133 5.59 7.02 -21.30
N PRO A 134 5.64 7.42 -22.59
CA PRO A 134 5.14 6.61 -23.69
C PRO A 134 5.88 5.27 -23.74
N THR A 135 5.17 4.22 -24.12
CA THR A 135 5.74 2.88 -24.33
C THR A 135 6.05 2.67 -25.81
N GLY A 136 7.00 1.80 -26.13
CA GLY A 136 7.44 1.53 -27.51
C GLY A 136 8.51 2.47 -28.07
N GLY A 137 9.08 3.34 -27.23
CA GLY A 137 10.28 4.12 -27.55
C GLY A 137 11.57 3.41 -27.12
N ASP A 138 12.70 4.14 -27.16
CA ASP A 138 14.03 3.60 -26.82
C ASP A 138 14.19 3.20 -25.35
N VAL A 139 13.31 3.68 -24.47
CA VAL A 139 13.37 3.45 -23.02
C VAL A 139 12.13 2.67 -22.58
N GLY A 140 12.35 1.51 -21.96
CA GLY A 140 11.28 0.72 -21.34
C GLY A 140 10.73 1.38 -20.08
N VAL A 141 9.51 1.01 -19.68
CA VAL A 141 8.82 1.60 -18.52
C VAL A 141 8.64 0.55 -17.41
N CYS A 142 8.99 0.90 -16.19
CA CYS A 142 8.69 0.11 -14.99
C CYS A 142 7.44 0.70 -14.29
N ILE A 143 6.43 -0.12 -14.04
CA ILE A 143 5.21 0.27 -13.33
C ILE A 143 4.97 -0.60 -12.10
N GLU A 144 4.54 0.04 -11.01
CA GLU A 144 4.04 -0.66 -9.84
C GLU A 144 2.64 -1.21 -10.13
N VAL A 145 2.42 -2.51 -9.92
CA VAL A 145 1.12 -3.18 -10.04
C VAL A 145 0.77 -3.91 -8.76
N TYR A 146 -0.48 -4.38 -8.65
CA TYR A 146 -0.91 -5.19 -7.51
C TYR A 146 -1.88 -6.31 -7.97
N PRO A 147 -1.47 -7.59 -7.94
CA PRO A 147 -2.24 -8.73 -8.48
C PRO A 147 -3.63 -8.90 -7.87
N HIS A 148 -3.83 -8.65 -6.57
CA HIS A 148 -5.14 -8.86 -5.95
C HIS A 148 -6.25 -7.96 -6.54
N PRO A 149 -6.10 -6.62 -6.58
CA PRO A 149 -7.01 -5.74 -7.33
C PRO A 149 -7.11 -6.10 -8.81
N ALA A 150 -6.00 -6.52 -9.43
CA ALA A 150 -5.99 -6.91 -10.84
C ALA A 150 -6.91 -8.09 -11.13
N LEU A 151 -6.82 -9.16 -10.34
CA LEU A 151 -7.70 -10.32 -10.46
C LEU A 151 -9.17 -9.93 -10.24
N VAL A 152 -9.45 -9.10 -9.24
CA VAL A 152 -10.82 -8.61 -8.98
C VAL A 152 -11.37 -7.83 -10.16
N GLY A 153 -10.59 -6.87 -10.70
CA GLY A 153 -11.02 -6.01 -11.79
C GLY A 153 -11.12 -6.71 -13.15
N LEU A 154 -10.16 -7.57 -13.50
CA LEU A 154 -10.14 -8.28 -14.79
C LEU A 154 -11.30 -9.28 -14.92
N PHE A 155 -11.63 -9.97 -13.83
CA PHE A 155 -12.59 -11.07 -13.83
C PHE A 155 -13.93 -10.75 -13.16
N GLY A 156 -14.14 -9.49 -12.73
CA GLY A 156 -15.39 -9.11 -12.08
C GLY A 156 -15.65 -9.91 -10.80
N LEU A 157 -14.60 -10.20 -10.01
CA LEU A 157 -14.76 -11.11 -8.87
C LEU A 157 -15.60 -10.46 -7.77
N PRO A 158 -16.54 -11.19 -7.15
CA PRO A 158 -17.32 -10.70 -6.01
C PRO A 158 -16.45 -10.37 -4.80
N TYR A 159 -15.31 -11.05 -4.67
CA TYR A 159 -14.32 -10.89 -3.61
C TYR A 159 -12.99 -11.48 -4.10
N ARG A 160 -11.86 -11.11 -3.47
CA ARG A 160 -10.54 -11.65 -3.82
C ARG A 160 -10.49 -13.18 -3.73
N LEU A 161 -9.62 -13.80 -4.53
CA LEU A 161 -9.28 -15.21 -4.40
C LEU A 161 -8.43 -15.44 -3.14
N ASP A 162 -8.73 -16.48 -2.37
CA ASP A 162 -7.96 -16.85 -1.18
C ASP A 162 -6.85 -17.87 -1.55
N TYR A 163 -5.78 -17.39 -2.21
CA TYR A 163 -4.62 -18.20 -2.60
C TYR A 163 -3.33 -17.83 -1.82
N LYS A 164 -3.20 -16.60 -1.30
CA LYS A 164 -1.99 -16.14 -0.57
C LYS A 164 -1.91 -16.49 0.93
N LYS A 165 -3.01 -16.85 1.60
CA LYS A 165 -3.04 -17.01 3.08
C LYS A 165 -3.61 -18.35 3.52
N GLY A 166 -2.94 -18.95 4.50
CA GLY A 166 -3.35 -20.23 5.10
C GLY A 166 -2.40 -21.37 4.75
N ASN A 167 -2.73 -22.57 5.21
CA ASN A 167 -2.02 -23.79 4.78
C ASN A 167 -2.46 -24.20 3.37
N ASP A 168 -1.74 -25.15 2.78
CA ASP A 168 -1.97 -25.58 1.39
C ASP A 168 -3.39 -26.10 1.16
N GLN A 169 -3.99 -26.78 2.14
CA GLN A 169 -5.38 -27.24 2.05
C GLN A 169 -6.38 -26.08 1.91
N ARG A 170 -6.18 -24.99 2.64
CA ARG A 170 -7.04 -23.80 2.58
C ARG A 170 -6.80 -22.97 1.32
N ARG A 171 -5.57 -22.97 0.79
CA ARG A 171 -5.17 -22.23 -0.42
C ARG A 171 -5.59 -22.95 -1.70
N ALA A 172 -5.64 -24.29 -1.70
CA ALA A 172 -5.89 -25.10 -2.90
C ALA A 172 -7.17 -24.73 -3.68
N PRO A 173 -8.33 -24.46 -3.05
CA PRO A 173 -9.51 -23.97 -3.78
C PRO A 173 -9.26 -22.64 -4.49
N GLY A 174 -8.56 -21.70 -3.82
CA GLY A 174 -8.18 -20.42 -4.41
C GLY A 174 -7.26 -20.58 -5.61
N PHE A 175 -6.25 -21.46 -5.54
CA PHE A 175 -5.37 -21.77 -6.67
C PHE A 175 -6.11 -22.38 -7.86
N ARG A 176 -7.09 -23.27 -7.63
CA ARG A 176 -7.88 -23.84 -8.73
C ARG A 176 -8.67 -22.77 -9.48
N LEU A 177 -9.32 -21.84 -8.77
CA LEU A 177 -9.99 -20.71 -9.39
C LEU A 177 -9.00 -19.79 -10.10
N PHE A 178 -7.83 -19.54 -9.50
CA PHE A 178 -6.79 -18.71 -10.11
C PHE A 178 -6.32 -19.29 -11.46
N VAL A 179 -6.02 -20.59 -11.52
CA VAL A 179 -5.68 -21.29 -12.77
C VAL A 179 -6.79 -21.14 -13.82
N GLN A 180 -8.05 -21.38 -13.44
CA GLN A 180 -9.19 -21.25 -14.35
C GLN A 180 -9.32 -19.84 -14.92
N HIS A 181 -9.15 -18.82 -14.09
CA HIS A 181 -9.19 -17.42 -14.51
C HIS A 181 -8.03 -17.07 -15.44
N LEU A 182 -6.80 -17.49 -15.12
CA LEU A 182 -5.65 -17.27 -16.00
C LEU A 182 -5.84 -17.95 -17.37
N GLU A 183 -6.32 -19.18 -17.40
CA GLU A 183 -6.61 -19.92 -18.65
C GLU A 183 -7.73 -19.30 -19.48
N SER A 184 -8.60 -18.50 -18.85
CA SER A 184 -9.65 -17.74 -19.55
C SER A 184 -9.12 -16.52 -20.31
N ILE A 185 -7.83 -16.16 -20.16
CA ILE A 185 -7.18 -15.10 -20.93
C ILE A 185 -6.62 -15.70 -22.22
N PRO A 186 -7.28 -15.54 -23.38
CA PRO A 186 -6.83 -16.17 -24.63
C PRO A 186 -5.48 -15.61 -25.10
N GLU A 187 -5.21 -14.33 -24.82
CA GLU A 187 -3.96 -13.66 -25.21
C GLU A 187 -2.72 -14.38 -24.63
N LEU A 188 -2.80 -14.94 -23.42
CA LEU A 188 -1.66 -15.61 -22.77
C LEU A 188 -1.28 -16.95 -23.41
N ALA A 189 -2.18 -17.59 -24.16
CA ALA A 189 -1.99 -18.91 -24.79
C ALA A 189 -1.42 -20.00 -23.87
N LEU A 190 -1.80 -19.97 -22.58
CA LEU A 190 -1.19 -20.79 -21.51
C LEU A 190 -1.23 -22.30 -21.76
N LEU A 191 -2.31 -22.81 -22.34
CA LEU A 191 -2.47 -24.25 -22.61
C LEU A 191 -1.42 -24.81 -23.59
N SER A 192 -0.77 -23.95 -24.37
CA SER A 192 0.31 -24.33 -25.30
C SER A 192 1.71 -24.17 -24.69
N ASN A 193 1.82 -23.64 -23.47
CA ASN A 193 3.10 -23.36 -22.83
C ASN A 193 3.54 -24.55 -21.94
N PRO A 194 4.72 -25.16 -22.17
CA PRO A 194 5.20 -26.30 -21.38
C PRO A 194 5.36 -25.99 -19.89
N ARG A 195 5.87 -24.80 -19.54
CA ARG A 195 6.05 -24.38 -18.15
C ARG A 195 4.71 -24.24 -17.44
N TRP A 196 3.69 -23.74 -18.13
CA TRP A 196 2.33 -23.71 -17.59
C TRP A 196 1.78 -25.10 -17.27
N ALA A 197 2.06 -26.10 -18.12
CA ALA A 197 1.66 -27.49 -17.85
C ALA A 197 2.30 -28.03 -16.56
N GLU A 198 3.57 -27.69 -16.28
CA GLU A 198 4.25 -28.04 -15.03
C GLU A 198 3.58 -27.36 -13.82
N LEU A 199 3.30 -26.06 -13.92
CA LEU A 199 2.62 -25.31 -12.84
C LEU A 199 1.24 -25.90 -12.54
N ARG A 200 0.45 -26.23 -13.57
CA ARG A 200 -0.83 -26.92 -13.41
C ARG A 200 -0.68 -28.25 -12.67
N GLN A 201 0.33 -29.03 -13.03
CA GLN A 201 0.57 -30.33 -12.40
C GLN A 201 0.93 -30.17 -10.92
N SER A 202 1.81 -29.22 -10.59
CA SER A 202 2.17 -28.87 -9.20
C SER A 202 0.96 -28.39 -8.39
N ILE A 203 0.06 -27.62 -8.98
CA ILE A 203 -1.17 -27.14 -8.30
C ILE A 203 -2.18 -28.27 -8.11
N ALA A 204 -2.29 -29.19 -9.07
CA ALA A 204 -3.23 -30.31 -9.00
C ALA A 204 -2.85 -31.32 -7.92
N ALA A 205 -1.56 -31.53 -7.67
CA ALA A 205 -1.03 -32.44 -6.66
C ALA A 205 0.16 -31.82 -5.91
N PRO A 206 -0.09 -30.81 -5.04
CA PRO A 206 0.98 -30.06 -4.41
C PRO A 206 1.69 -30.88 -3.34
N ARG A 207 3.02 -30.83 -3.34
CA ARG A 207 3.84 -31.22 -2.19
C ARG A 207 3.98 -30.03 -1.25
N ARG A 208 4.41 -30.30 -0.02
CA ARG A 208 4.61 -29.27 1.01
C ARG A 208 5.52 -28.16 0.46
N GLY A 209 4.99 -26.93 0.38
CA GLY A 209 5.73 -25.75 -0.08
C GLY A 209 5.66 -25.50 -1.60
N ASP A 210 5.16 -26.44 -2.41
CA ASP A 210 5.01 -26.25 -3.86
C ASP A 210 4.08 -25.05 -4.14
N LEU A 211 2.95 -24.94 -3.43
CA LEU A 211 2.03 -23.81 -3.61
C LEU A 211 2.64 -22.46 -3.23
N THR A 212 3.60 -22.42 -2.32
CA THR A 212 4.32 -21.16 -2.02
C THR A 212 5.21 -20.76 -3.19
N ARG A 213 5.96 -21.72 -3.77
CA ARG A 213 6.82 -21.42 -4.94
C ARG A 213 6.03 -21.05 -6.19
N VAL A 214 4.89 -21.71 -6.40
CA VAL A 214 4.03 -21.49 -7.57
C VAL A 214 3.22 -20.19 -7.44
N GLU A 215 2.94 -19.71 -6.23
CA GLU A 215 2.26 -18.43 -5.98
C GLU A 215 2.94 -17.28 -6.71
N ASP A 216 4.22 -17.07 -6.43
CA ASP A 216 4.97 -15.93 -6.95
C ASP A 216 5.03 -15.97 -8.49
N GLU A 217 5.19 -17.17 -9.08
CA GLU A 217 5.22 -17.34 -10.53
C GLU A 217 3.85 -17.05 -11.19
N LEU A 218 2.73 -17.42 -10.55
CA LEU A 218 1.39 -17.08 -11.04
C LEU A 218 1.11 -15.57 -10.95
N ASP A 219 1.49 -14.93 -9.86
CA ASP A 219 1.35 -13.49 -9.69
C ASP A 219 2.23 -12.73 -10.70
N ALA A 220 3.42 -13.24 -11.00
CA ALA A 220 4.26 -12.70 -12.06
C ALA A 220 3.61 -12.82 -13.44
N ILE A 221 2.91 -13.92 -13.75
CA ILE A 221 2.14 -14.06 -15.01
C ILE A 221 1.02 -13.01 -15.08
N VAL A 222 0.32 -12.74 -13.98
CA VAL A 222 -0.66 -11.64 -13.91
C VAL A 222 0.02 -10.30 -14.19
N CYS A 223 1.16 -10.05 -13.54
CA CYS A 223 1.93 -8.81 -13.75
C CYS A 223 2.35 -8.66 -15.22
N ALA A 224 2.84 -9.72 -15.87
CA ALA A 224 3.24 -9.67 -17.27
C ALA A 224 2.05 -9.35 -18.20
N HIS A 225 0.86 -9.89 -17.89
CA HIS A 225 -0.35 -9.53 -18.60
C HIS A 225 -0.73 -8.05 -18.38
N LEU A 226 -0.56 -7.51 -17.17
CA LEU A 226 -0.77 -6.08 -16.91
C LEU A 226 0.23 -5.20 -17.65
N ALA A 227 1.50 -5.61 -17.76
CA ALA A 227 2.51 -4.93 -18.58
C ALA A 227 2.10 -4.90 -20.06
N TRP A 228 1.59 -6.02 -20.59
CA TRP A 228 1.08 -6.09 -21.96
C TRP A 228 -0.16 -5.21 -22.16
N LEU A 229 -1.11 -5.24 -21.22
CA LEU A 229 -2.29 -4.36 -21.24
C LEU A 229 -1.90 -2.89 -21.16
N TRP A 230 -0.89 -2.54 -20.37
CA TRP A 230 -0.42 -1.16 -20.25
C TRP A 230 0.01 -0.57 -21.58
N HIS A 231 0.70 -1.35 -22.41
CA HIS A 231 1.10 -0.94 -23.75
C HIS A 231 -0.06 -1.00 -24.74
N HIS A 232 -0.71 -2.15 -24.89
CA HIS A 232 -1.65 -2.40 -25.98
C HIS A 232 -3.08 -1.91 -25.71
N ARG A 233 -3.47 -1.81 -24.44
CA ARG A 233 -4.84 -1.50 -23.99
C ARG A 233 -4.81 -0.61 -22.76
N ARG A 234 -4.04 0.49 -22.82
CA ARG A 234 -3.79 1.41 -21.71
C ARG A 234 -5.05 1.88 -20.97
N THR A 235 -6.19 1.96 -21.64
CA THR A 235 -7.50 2.34 -21.08
C THR A 235 -8.17 1.26 -20.24
N ALA A 236 -7.71 0.02 -20.31
CA ALA A 236 -8.16 -1.08 -19.46
C ALA A 236 -7.64 -0.94 -18.02
N LEU A 237 -6.65 -0.08 -17.81
CA LEU A 237 -5.96 0.13 -16.54
C LEU A 237 -6.13 1.57 -16.04
N GLU A 238 -6.14 1.72 -14.73
CA GLU A 238 -6.19 2.98 -14.00
C GLU A 238 -4.90 3.15 -13.18
N VAL A 239 -4.47 4.41 -13.05
CA VAL A 239 -3.35 4.79 -12.19
C VAL A 239 -3.93 5.34 -10.90
N TYR A 240 -3.73 4.63 -9.80
CA TYR A 240 -4.14 5.05 -8.48
C TYR A 240 -2.99 5.82 -7.83
N GLY A 241 -2.96 7.15 -7.97
CA GLY A 241 -1.88 8.01 -7.49
C GLY A 241 -1.18 8.72 -8.65
N ASP A 242 0.09 9.08 -8.46
CA ASP A 242 0.95 9.66 -9.49
C ASP A 242 2.44 9.47 -9.14
N VAL A 243 3.35 9.94 -10.00
CA VAL A 243 4.80 9.75 -9.81
C VAL A 243 5.34 10.49 -8.58
N GLU A 244 4.70 11.58 -8.13
CA GLU A 244 5.19 12.39 -7.00
C GLU A 244 4.85 11.74 -5.66
N VAL A 245 3.64 11.16 -5.55
CA VAL A 245 3.13 10.55 -4.30
C VAL A 245 3.19 9.03 -4.28
N GLY A 246 3.74 8.43 -5.35
CA GLY A 246 3.65 7.02 -5.67
C GLY A 246 2.33 6.64 -6.34
N TYR A 247 2.32 5.52 -7.04
CA TYR A 247 1.14 5.02 -7.75
C TYR A 247 1.08 3.49 -7.74
N ILE A 248 -0.11 2.94 -7.93
CA ILE A 248 -0.35 1.53 -8.28
C ILE A 248 -1.16 1.52 -9.55
N VAL A 249 -0.80 0.67 -10.51
CA VAL A 249 -1.57 0.41 -11.72
C VAL A 249 -2.40 -0.86 -11.53
N ALA A 250 -3.71 -0.73 -11.73
CA ALA A 250 -4.63 -1.85 -11.71
C ALA A 250 -5.85 -1.55 -12.60
N PRO A 251 -6.60 -2.55 -13.07
CA PRO A 251 -7.91 -2.33 -13.68
C PRO A 251 -8.85 -1.52 -12.76
N PRO A 252 -9.93 -0.91 -13.29
CA PRO A 252 -10.97 -0.32 -12.45
C PRO A 252 -11.70 -1.40 -11.64
N PRO A 253 -12.27 -1.06 -10.47
CA PRO A 253 -13.06 -2.01 -9.71
C PRO A 253 -14.34 -2.42 -10.47
N PRO A 254 -14.87 -3.63 -10.23
CA PRO A 254 -16.15 -4.03 -10.79
C PRO A 254 -17.28 -3.09 -10.37
N LEU A 255 -18.31 -2.95 -11.22
CA LEU A 255 -19.45 -2.08 -10.95
C LEU A 255 -20.43 -2.67 -9.91
N HIS A 256 -20.37 -3.98 -9.66
CA HIS A 256 -21.22 -4.61 -8.66
C HIS A 256 -20.68 -4.39 -7.25
N ARG A 257 -21.55 -4.54 -6.25
CA ARG A 257 -21.13 -4.47 -4.85
C ARG A 257 -20.25 -5.67 -4.48
N PRO A 258 -19.28 -5.50 -3.57
CA PRO A 258 -18.53 -6.62 -3.04
C PRO A 258 -19.44 -7.61 -2.30
N GLN A 259 -19.19 -8.90 -2.51
CA GLN A 259 -19.90 -9.98 -1.83
C GLN A 259 -18.88 -10.89 -1.16
N ARG A 260 -18.69 -10.68 0.14
CA ARG A 260 -17.79 -11.53 0.92
C ARG A 260 -18.38 -12.94 1.00
N PRO A 261 -17.62 -14.00 0.67
CA PRO A 261 -18.07 -15.36 0.87
C PRO A 261 -18.47 -15.56 2.33
N GLU A 262 -19.64 -16.15 2.57
CA GLU A 262 -20.04 -16.52 3.92
C GLU A 262 -18.99 -17.45 4.53
N ARG A 263 -18.67 -17.26 5.81
CA ARG A 263 -17.81 -18.19 6.54
C ARG A 263 -18.56 -19.52 6.68
N ARG A 264 -18.43 -20.40 5.70
CA ARG A 264 -19.02 -21.75 5.78
C ARG A 264 -18.39 -22.50 6.96
N GLY A 265 -19.21 -22.77 7.98
CA GLY A 265 -19.13 -24.04 8.70
C GLY A 265 -19.31 -25.19 7.69
N GLU A 266 -18.75 -26.34 8.01
CA GLU A 266 -18.66 -27.51 7.14
C GLU A 266 -19.93 -27.79 6.30
N VAL A 267 -19.68 -28.19 5.05
CA VAL A 267 -20.56 -28.90 4.08
C VAL A 267 -20.98 -28.14 2.79
N ALA A 268 -20.79 -28.90 1.69
CA ALA A 268 -21.40 -28.91 0.35
C ALA A 268 -20.92 -27.89 -0.71
N SER A 269 -20.05 -28.31 -1.64
CA SER A 269 -20.41 -28.96 -2.92
C SER A 269 -20.64 -27.96 -4.05
N GLU A 270 -20.09 -28.32 -5.20
CA GLU A 270 -20.37 -27.88 -6.58
C GLU A 270 -21.41 -26.78 -6.80
N LEU A 271 -21.02 -25.79 -7.60
CA LEU A 271 -21.80 -25.01 -8.58
C LEU A 271 -20.76 -24.04 -9.22
N ALA A 272 -20.69 -23.77 -10.51
CA ALA A 272 -21.24 -24.33 -11.72
C ALA A 272 -20.30 -23.82 -12.84
N SER A 273 -20.24 -24.51 -13.97
CA SER A 273 -19.60 -24.05 -15.20
C SER A 273 -20.37 -22.87 -15.81
N ASP A 274 -20.38 -21.72 -15.14
CA ASP A 274 -20.89 -20.48 -15.71
C ASP A 274 -19.78 -19.75 -16.45
N ARG A 275 -20.10 -19.27 -17.66
CA ARG A 275 -19.19 -18.47 -18.50
C ARG A 275 -18.53 -17.39 -17.64
N ILE A 276 -17.19 -17.39 -17.60
CA ILE A 276 -16.42 -16.30 -17.03
C ILE A 276 -16.66 -15.05 -17.90
N GLU A 277 -17.55 -14.16 -17.45
CA GLU A 277 -17.74 -12.86 -18.10
C GLU A 277 -16.52 -11.97 -17.82
N ARG A 278 -15.76 -11.68 -18.87
CA ARG A 278 -14.59 -10.79 -18.80
C ARG A 278 -15.01 -9.36 -19.16
N VAL A 279 -14.59 -8.38 -18.35
CA VAL A 279 -14.76 -6.96 -18.67
C VAL A 279 -13.39 -6.35 -18.97
N VAL A 280 -12.94 -6.40 -20.24
CA VAL A 280 -11.78 -5.60 -20.69
C VAL A 280 -12.29 -4.41 -21.48
N ARG A 281 -12.04 -3.19 -20.98
CA ARG A 281 -12.44 -1.94 -21.63
C ARG A 281 -11.30 -1.38 -22.50
N GLY A 282 -11.59 -1.06 -23.76
CA GLY A 282 -10.65 -0.41 -24.69
C GLY A 282 -10.56 -1.11 -26.04
N ARG A 283 -10.36 -0.32 -27.12
CA ARG A 283 -10.05 -0.84 -28.46
C ARG A 283 -8.55 -1.14 -28.53
N PRO A 284 -8.09 -2.22 -29.18
CA PRO A 284 -6.68 -2.42 -29.46
C PRO A 284 -6.10 -1.18 -30.17
N ILE A 285 -4.89 -0.76 -29.81
CA ILE A 285 -4.17 0.22 -30.63
C ILE A 285 -3.84 -0.50 -31.95
N ASP A 286 -4.38 -0.01 -33.06
CA ASP A 286 -4.14 -0.59 -34.38
C ASP A 286 -2.63 -0.60 -34.64
N ARG A 287 -2.14 -1.78 -35.04
CA ARG A 287 -0.76 -1.98 -35.49
C ARG A 287 -0.49 -1.01 -36.64
N SER A 288 0.61 -0.27 -36.55
CA SER A 288 1.13 0.49 -37.68
C SER A 288 1.71 -0.48 -38.72
N ASP A 289 0.85 -1.13 -39.50
CA ASP A 289 1.27 -1.86 -40.70
C ASP A 289 0.95 -1.02 -41.93
N GLY A 290 2.03 -0.61 -42.62
CA GLY A 290 1.95 -0.03 -43.94
C GLY A 290 1.47 -1.06 -44.97
N ALA A 291 0.56 -0.60 -45.83
CA ALA A 291 0.33 -0.98 -47.23
C ALA A 291 0.43 -2.47 -47.67
N GLY A 292 -0.71 -3.00 -48.15
CA GLY A 292 -0.74 -4.11 -49.12
C GLY A 292 -2.01 -4.95 -49.01
N GLY A 293 -2.88 -4.91 -50.02
CA GLY A 293 -4.23 -5.49 -50.00
C GLY A 293 -4.34 -6.99 -50.29
N GLY A 294 -5.57 -7.50 -50.17
CA GLY A 294 -5.95 -8.85 -50.63
C GLY A 294 -7.15 -9.42 -49.87
N ASP A 295 -8.30 -9.47 -50.55
CA ASP A 295 -9.59 -10.00 -50.11
C ASP A 295 -9.57 -11.47 -49.62
N GLY A 296 -10.45 -11.81 -48.67
CA GLY A 296 -10.76 -13.19 -48.30
C GLY A 296 -11.65 -13.33 -47.07
N VAL A 297 -12.97 -13.37 -47.29
CA VAL A 297 -14.05 -13.56 -46.31
C VAL A 297 -14.02 -14.95 -45.66
N THR A 298 -14.19 -15.05 -44.34
CA THR A 298 -15.02 -16.08 -43.69
C THR A 298 -15.77 -15.54 -42.47
N GLU A 299 -17.06 -15.87 -42.43
CA GLU A 299 -18.08 -15.38 -41.50
C GLU A 299 -17.89 -15.88 -40.06
N ALA A 300 -18.08 -14.99 -39.10
CA ALA A 300 -18.45 -15.32 -37.72
C ALA A 300 -19.72 -14.53 -37.35
N GLY A 301 -20.72 -15.24 -36.84
CA GLY A 301 -22.08 -14.77 -36.58
C GLY A 301 -22.24 -13.69 -35.50
N PRO A 302 -23.48 -13.19 -35.31
CA PRO A 302 -23.75 -11.82 -34.93
C PRO A 302 -23.61 -11.59 -33.42
N THR A 303 -22.58 -10.84 -33.02
CA THR A 303 -22.58 -10.14 -31.74
C THR A 303 -23.44 -8.89 -31.90
N ALA A 304 -24.57 -8.84 -31.20
CA ALA A 304 -25.42 -7.67 -31.14
C ALA A 304 -24.69 -6.55 -30.36
N PHE A 305 -23.86 -5.79 -31.08
CA PHE A 305 -23.37 -4.49 -30.63
C PHE A 305 -24.55 -3.51 -30.68
N ARG A 306 -25.11 -3.18 -29.52
CA ARG A 306 -25.92 -1.96 -29.39
C ARG A 306 -24.96 -0.78 -29.32
N ASP A 307 -24.79 -0.14 -30.46
CA ASP A 307 -24.25 1.20 -30.59
C ASP A 307 -25.21 2.19 -29.90
N GLN A 308 -24.77 2.83 -28.83
CA GLN A 308 -25.36 4.07 -28.34
C GLN A 308 -24.22 5.01 -27.94
N SER A 309 -23.77 5.79 -28.94
CA SER A 309 -23.05 7.04 -28.72
C SER A 309 -23.92 8.02 -27.96
N LEU A 310 -23.56 8.29 -26.71
CA LEU A 310 -24.07 9.39 -25.90
C LEU A 310 -22.93 9.92 -25.03
N VAL A 311 -21.89 10.50 -25.64
CA VAL A 311 -20.73 11.05 -24.93
C VAL A 311 -20.78 12.58 -24.98
N SER A 312 -20.48 13.23 -23.85
CA SER A 312 -20.27 14.68 -23.75
C SER A 312 -18.83 14.95 -23.34
N ASP A 313 -18.29 16.13 -23.64
CA ASP A 313 -16.96 16.53 -23.22
C ASP A 313 -16.95 17.07 -21.78
N CYS A 314 -15.88 16.78 -21.05
CA CYS A 314 -15.63 17.28 -19.73
C CYS A 314 -15.54 18.81 -19.74
N ARG A 315 -16.36 19.46 -18.91
CA ARG A 315 -16.46 20.93 -18.88
C ARG A 315 -15.32 21.64 -18.14
N CYS A 316 -14.25 20.94 -17.76
CA CYS A 316 -13.06 21.56 -17.15
C CYS A 316 -12.04 22.07 -18.18
N GLY A 317 -12.30 21.91 -19.48
CA GLY A 317 -11.40 22.35 -20.56
C GLY A 317 -10.33 21.33 -20.95
N CYS A 318 -10.35 20.11 -20.40
CA CYS A 318 -9.44 19.03 -20.81
C CYS A 318 -9.88 18.27 -22.08
N HIS A 319 -11.08 18.54 -22.59
CA HIS A 319 -11.67 17.89 -23.77
C HIS A 319 -11.81 16.36 -23.69
N GLU A 320 -11.71 15.77 -22.48
CA GLU A 320 -11.90 14.33 -22.29
C GLU A 320 -13.37 13.93 -22.15
N GLN A 321 -13.69 12.70 -22.56
CA GLN A 321 -15.06 12.19 -22.62
C GLN A 321 -15.66 11.84 -21.24
N VAL A 322 -16.92 12.23 -21.02
CA VAL A 322 -17.73 11.88 -19.84
C VAL A 322 -19.03 11.18 -20.22
N SER A 323 -19.54 10.36 -19.29
CA SER A 323 -20.80 9.63 -19.44
C SER A 323 -22.00 10.57 -19.65
N PRO A 324 -23.08 10.11 -20.32
CA PRO A 324 -24.25 10.96 -20.54
C PRO A 324 -24.86 11.41 -19.20
N GLY A 325 -25.00 12.74 -19.05
CA GLY A 325 -25.50 13.39 -17.83
C GLY A 325 -24.41 13.84 -16.85
N ALA A 326 -23.17 13.36 -16.98
CA ALA A 326 -22.04 13.85 -16.20
C ALA A 326 -21.46 15.13 -16.82
N ARG A 327 -21.16 16.14 -16.00
CA ARG A 327 -20.48 17.38 -16.44
C ARG A 327 -18.96 17.31 -16.23
N TYR A 328 -18.51 16.43 -15.33
CA TYR A 328 -17.13 16.23 -14.89
C TYR A 328 -16.89 14.75 -14.52
N ARG A 329 -15.62 14.30 -14.51
CA ARG A 329 -15.23 12.92 -14.13
C ARG A 329 -15.23 12.73 -12.61
N PRO A 330 -15.68 11.57 -12.07
CA PRO A 330 -15.58 11.26 -10.64
C PRO A 330 -14.14 11.38 -10.12
N GLY A 331 -13.94 12.01 -8.96
CA GLY A 331 -12.62 12.28 -8.36
C GLY A 331 -11.97 13.61 -8.80
N HIS A 332 -12.39 14.18 -9.93
CA HIS A 332 -11.86 15.45 -10.45
C HIS A 332 -12.41 16.68 -9.68
N ASP A 333 -13.64 16.57 -9.14
CA ASP A 333 -14.31 17.66 -8.41
C ASP A 333 -13.63 18.05 -7.08
N ALA A 334 -13.01 17.08 -6.41
CA ALA A 334 -12.29 17.30 -5.15
C ALA A 334 -10.97 18.08 -5.34
N ARG A 335 -10.36 17.95 -6.53
CA ARG A 335 -9.17 18.72 -6.93
C ARG A 335 -9.55 20.19 -7.15
N HIS A 336 -10.69 20.45 -7.78
CA HIS A 336 -11.19 21.80 -8.04
C HIS A 336 -11.56 22.54 -6.73
N ALA A 337 -12.26 21.88 -5.79
CA ALA A 337 -12.57 22.49 -4.49
C ALA A 337 -11.31 22.89 -3.70
N SER A 338 -10.24 22.10 -3.82
CA SER A 338 -8.96 22.38 -3.16
C SER A 338 -8.16 23.51 -3.86
N GLN A 339 -8.35 23.72 -5.15
CA GLN A 339 -7.77 24.85 -5.90
C GLN A 339 -8.51 26.15 -5.59
N VAL A 340 -9.85 26.13 -5.60
CA VAL A 340 -10.71 27.26 -5.21
C VAL A 340 -10.44 27.68 -3.76
N GLY A 341 -10.37 26.73 -2.82
CA GLY A 341 -10.04 27.03 -1.43
C GLY A 341 -8.66 27.67 -1.25
N ARG A 342 -7.65 27.27 -2.05
CA ARG A 342 -6.32 27.91 -2.05
C ARG A 342 -6.33 29.32 -2.62
N ALA A 343 -7.09 29.56 -3.69
CA ALA A 343 -7.26 30.90 -4.25
C ALA A 343 -7.96 31.85 -3.27
N MET A 344 -9.00 31.37 -2.57
CA MET A 344 -9.68 32.14 -1.51
C MET A 344 -8.76 32.43 -0.32
N ILE A 345 -7.91 31.46 0.10
CA ILE A 345 -6.90 31.69 1.16
C ILE A 345 -5.88 32.74 0.70
N ALA A 346 -5.40 32.67 -0.54
CA ALA A 346 -4.45 33.63 -1.09
C ALA A 346 -5.05 35.04 -1.21
N ALA A 347 -6.34 35.15 -1.53
CA ALA A 347 -7.09 36.40 -1.56
C ALA A 347 -7.51 36.89 -0.16
N GLY A 348 -7.45 36.04 0.86
CA GLY A 348 -7.83 36.35 2.25
C GLY A 348 -9.33 36.57 2.47
N ALA A 349 -10.18 36.25 1.49
CA ALA A 349 -11.63 36.47 1.55
C ALA A 349 -12.38 35.41 0.74
N GLU A 350 -13.68 35.27 1.04
CA GLU A 350 -14.56 34.44 0.22
C GLU A 350 -14.82 35.11 -1.12
N ASP A 351 -14.74 34.33 -2.20
CA ASP A 351 -15.04 34.78 -3.56
C ASP A 351 -16.25 33.99 -4.11
N PRO A 352 -17.44 34.62 -4.19
CA PRO A 352 -18.64 33.98 -4.71
C PRO A 352 -18.53 33.53 -6.16
N ALA A 353 -17.73 34.20 -6.99
CA ALA A 353 -17.53 33.83 -8.39
C ALA A 353 -16.67 32.55 -8.50
N LEU A 354 -15.63 32.42 -7.67
CA LEU A 354 -14.84 31.19 -7.57
C LEU A 354 -15.64 30.03 -6.97
N LEU A 355 -16.54 30.28 -6.01
CA LEU A 355 -17.40 29.23 -5.47
C LEU A 355 -18.49 28.79 -6.47
N ALA A 356 -18.94 29.69 -7.34
CA ALA A 356 -19.89 29.37 -8.40
C ALA A 356 -19.31 28.41 -9.47
N THR A 357 -17.98 28.29 -9.57
CA THR A 357 -17.33 27.30 -10.46
C THR A 357 -17.43 25.87 -9.94
N LEU A 358 -17.80 25.68 -8.66
CA LEU A 358 -17.98 24.36 -8.05
C LEU A 358 -19.42 23.86 -8.24
N PRO A 359 -19.62 22.60 -8.65
CA PRO A 359 -20.93 22.11 -9.11
C PRO A 359 -21.89 21.73 -7.96
N SER A 360 -21.43 21.64 -6.72
CA SER A 360 -22.27 21.22 -5.57
C SER A 360 -21.97 22.03 -4.30
N GLU A 361 -22.99 22.14 -3.44
CA GLU A 361 -22.85 22.87 -2.17
C GLU A 361 -21.87 22.18 -1.21
N ALA A 362 -21.75 20.85 -1.26
CA ALA A 362 -20.76 20.11 -0.47
C ALA A 362 -19.31 20.51 -0.83
N LEU A 363 -19.03 20.78 -2.11
CA LEU A 363 -17.71 21.21 -2.56
C LEU A 363 -17.44 22.68 -2.23
N ARG A 364 -18.47 23.54 -2.32
CA ARG A 364 -18.38 24.94 -1.86
C ARG A 364 -18.13 25.01 -0.36
N ALA A 365 -18.86 24.22 0.43
CA ALA A 365 -18.64 24.11 1.87
C ALA A 365 -17.22 23.62 2.20
N LYS A 366 -16.68 22.67 1.43
CA LYS A 366 -15.29 22.20 1.57
C LYS A 366 -14.28 23.33 1.31
N ALA A 367 -14.47 24.13 0.27
CA ALA A 367 -13.61 25.28 -0.05
C ALA A 367 -13.69 26.39 1.01
N ARG A 368 -14.91 26.75 1.47
CA ARG A 368 -15.12 27.70 2.58
C ARG A 368 -14.44 27.26 3.88
N ALA A 369 -14.61 25.99 4.24
CA ALA A 369 -13.98 25.44 5.44
C ALA A 369 -12.44 25.52 5.41
N MET A 370 -11.82 25.58 4.22
CA MET A 370 -10.37 25.83 4.10
C MET A 370 -10.02 27.28 4.46
N LEU A 371 -10.83 28.25 4.04
CA LEU A 371 -10.67 29.66 4.39
C LEU A 371 -10.92 29.90 5.89
N ASP A 372 -11.99 29.31 6.46
CA ASP A 372 -12.35 29.47 7.88
C ASP A 372 -11.24 28.92 8.81
N ARG A 373 -10.63 27.79 8.44
CA ARG A 373 -9.48 27.21 9.16
C ARG A 373 -8.22 28.08 9.06
N SER A 374 -8.12 28.92 8.02
CA SER A 374 -7.04 29.89 7.88
C SER A 374 -7.29 31.11 8.76
N ALA A 375 -8.54 31.60 8.82
CA ALA A 375 -8.92 32.74 9.65
C ALA A 375 -8.87 32.44 11.16
N SER A 376 -9.18 31.21 11.58
CA SER A 376 -9.13 30.80 12.99
C SER A 376 -7.72 30.60 13.56
N ARG A 377 -6.68 30.62 12.72
CA ARG A 377 -5.26 30.61 13.14
C ARG A 377 -4.69 32.01 13.43
N GLY A 378 -5.50 33.08 13.32
CA GLY A 378 -5.05 34.48 13.35
C GLY A 378 -5.46 35.34 14.55
N ARG A 379 -5.92 34.79 15.68
CA ARG A 379 -6.27 35.61 16.87
C ARG A 379 -5.71 35.03 18.17
N PRO A 380 -4.72 35.68 18.82
CA PRO A 380 -4.45 35.47 20.23
C PRO A 380 -5.47 36.24 21.09
N GLN A 381 -6.04 35.60 22.12
CA GLN A 381 -6.80 36.29 23.17
C GLN A 381 -5.84 37.06 24.10
N PRO A 382 -6.29 38.17 24.73
CA PRO A 382 -5.44 38.96 25.61
C PRO A 382 -5.47 38.39 27.03
N GLU A 383 -4.32 37.97 27.56
CA GLU A 383 -4.15 37.77 29.00
C GLU A 383 -3.72 39.07 29.67
N GLY A 384 -4.34 39.34 30.82
CA GLY A 384 -4.17 40.56 31.60
C GLY A 384 -2.74 40.74 32.10
N GLY A 385 -2.21 41.94 31.87
CA GLY A 385 -0.91 42.37 32.37
C GLY A 385 -0.93 42.71 33.86
N VAL A 386 0.12 42.28 34.55
CA VAL A 386 0.69 43.03 35.66
C VAL A 386 1.84 43.87 35.12
N SER A 387 1.76 45.15 35.42
CA SER A 387 2.56 46.26 34.92
C SER A 387 4.02 46.22 35.37
N ARG A 388 4.96 46.56 34.46
CA ARG A 388 5.99 47.58 34.75
C ARG A 388 6.63 48.15 33.47
N LEU A 389 6.68 49.48 33.49
CA LEU A 389 7.23 50.42 32.52
C LEU A 389 8.71 50.19 32.19
N SER A 390 9.10 50.40 30.93
CA SER A 390 9.89 51.57 30.55
C SER A 390 10.04 51.70 29.02
N SER A 391 9.72 52.89 28.55
CA SER A 391 9.90 53.50 27.23
C SER A 391 11.29 53.32 26.59
N LEU A 392 11.34 53.21 25.25
CA LEU A 392 12.02 54.16 24.34
C LEU A 392 11.87 53.77 22.84
N GLN A 393 11.30 54.72 22.09
CA GLN A 393 11.56 55.14 20.70
C GLN A 393 11.45 54.19 19.48
N GLU A 394 10.64 54.67 18.52
CA GLU A 394 10.40 54.17 17.17
C GLU A 394 11.56 54.41 16.19
N GLY A 395 11.71 53.49 15.24
CA GLY A 395 12.48 53.63 13.99
C GLY A 395 11.94 52.66 12.93
N PRO A 396 11.98 53.00 11.62
CA PRO A 396 11.03 52.48 10.64
C PRO A 396 11.42 51.12 10.02
N ALA A 397 10.39 50.50 9.44
CA ALA A 397 10.33 49.18 8.85
C ALA A 397 11.41 48.88 7.80
N VAL A 398 12.04 47.72 7.93
CA VAL A 398 12.69 46.98 6.83
C VAL A 398 11.96 45.65 6.70
N ARG A 399 11.29 45.44 5.55
CA ARG A 399 10.77 44.12 5.17
C ARG A 399 11.95 43.21 4.89
N LEU A 400 12.08 42.15 5.69
CA LEU A 400 12.86 40.96 5.33
C LEU A 400 11.88 39.88 4.91
N GLU A 401 11.87 39.58 3.61
CA GLU A 401 11.22 38.41 3.05
C GLU A 401 11.76 37.16 3.75
N THR A 402 10.87 36.35 4.33
CA THR A 402 11.25 35.07 4.95
C THR A 402 11.19 33.98 3.86
N PRO A 403 12.30 33.28 3.56
CA PRO A 403 12.30 32.18 2.60
C PRO A 403 11.49 30.97 3.11
N PRO A 404 11.11 30.02 2.24
CA PRO A 404 10.42 28.80 2.67
C PRO A 404 11.27 28.03 3.69
N ALA A 405 10.61 27.55 4.74
CA ALA A 405 11.23 26.86 5.86
C ALA A 405 12.00 25.61 5.39
N VAL A 406 13.33 25.70 5.45
CA VAL A 406 14.25 24.58 5.29
C VAL A 406 14.13 23.70 6.54
N MET A 407 13.81 22.42 6.34
CA MET A 407 13.74 21.42 7.41
C MET A 407 15.10 21.30 8.11
N ALA A 408 15.09 21.18 9.44
CA ALA A 408 16.33 21.03 10.19
C ALA A 408 17.09 19.76 9.78
N VAL A 409 18.36 20.00 9.45
CA VAL A 409 19.37 19.03 9.05
C VAL A 409 19.88 18.32 10.31
N GLY A 410 19.43 17.08 10.56
CA GLY A 410 20.09 16.15 11.49
C GLY A 410 19.18 15.27 12.39
N PRO A 411 19.71 14.14 12.92
CA PRO A 411 19.01 13.27 13.86
C PRO A 411 18.80 13.95 15.22
N GLY A 412 17.64 13.76 15.84
CA GLY A 412 17.33 14.36 17.13
C GLY A 412 15.86 14.22 17.55
N THR A 413 15.53 14.89 18.64
CA THR A 413 14.18 15.01 19.21
C THR A 413 13.65 16.41 18.90
N TRP A 414 12.37 16.55 18.59
CA TRP A 414 11.73 17.82 18.26
C TRP A 414 10.30 17.86 18.79
N HIS A 415 9.68 19.04 18.75
CA HIS A 415 8.26 19.22 19.05
C HIS A 415 7.50 19.64 17.78
N ASP A 416 6.29 19.14 17.56
CA ASP A 416 5.52 19.37 16.33
C ASP A 416 5.16 20.85 16.09
N SER A 417 5.11 21.68 17.14
CA SER A 417 4.93 23.15 17.01
C SER A 417 6.18 23.88 16.48
N ASN A 418 7.35 23.25 16.55
CA ASN A 418 8.60 23.79 16.00
C ASN A 418 9.50 22.63 15.51
N PRO A 419 9.14 22.00 14.38
CA PRO A 419 9.79 20.77 13.90
C PRO A 419 11.22 21.01 13.39
N THR A 420 11.60 22.28 13.23
CA THR A 420 12.93 22.73 12.81
C THR A 420 13.88 23.01 13.97
N THR A 421 13.41 22.95 15.23
CA THR A 421 14.27 23.15 16.40
C THR A 421 14.40 21.86 17.18
N LYS A 422 15.66 21.51 17.49
CA LYS A 422 15.96 20.34 18.33
C LYS A 422 15.45 20.61 19.74
N ALA A 423 14.49 19.81 20.20
CA ALA A 423 14.05 19.77 21.57
C ALA A 423 15.09 19.04 22.45
N ALA A 424 15.23 19.48 23.69
CA ALA A 424 16.10 18.83 24.66
C ALA A 424 15.57 17.44 25.00
N TRP A 425 16.44 16.43 24.96
CA TRP A 425 16.07 15.03 25.24
C TRP A 425 15.34 14.85 26.58
N PRO A 426 15.82 15.43 27.71
CA PRO A 426 15.14 15.27 29.00
C PRO A 426 13.72 15.86 29.01
N VAL A 427 13.47 16.93 28.26
CA VAL A 427 12.16 17.58 28.20
C VAL A 427 11.15 16.67 27.49
N ALA A 428 11.54 16.06 26.38
CA ALA A 428 10.68 15.12 25.66
C ALA A 428 10.43 13.84 26.49
N VAL A 429 11.47 13.30 27.13
CA VAL A 429 11.35 12.12 27.99
C VAL A 429 10.43 12.40 29.18
N ASP A 430 10.57 13.54 29.85
CA ASP A 430 9.69 13.92 30.95
C ASP A 430 8.23 14.07 30.48
N ALA A 431 8.00 14.74 29.35
CA ALA A 431 6.66 14.85 28.76
C ALA A 431 6.04 13.46 28.47
N TRP A 432 6.82 12.53 27.91
CA TRP A 432 6.35 11.17 27.67
C TRP A 432 6.10 10.40 28.99
N ILE A 433 6.94 10.56 30.00
CA ILE A 433 6.73 9.96 31.33
C ILE A 433 5.42 10.44 31.94
N GLN A 434 5.14 11.76 31.89
CA GLN A 434 3.91 12.34 32.46
C GLN A 434 2.65 11.88 31.71
N ALA A 435 2.72 11.69 30.39
CA ALA A 435 1.58 11.23 29.59
C ALA A 435 1.30 9.71 29.71
N THR A 436 2.33 8.91 30.02
CA THR A 436 2.24 7.43 29.99
C THR A 436 1.15 6.86 30.92
N PRO A 437 1.00 7.28 32.20
CA PRO A 437 -0.04 6.75 33.07
C PRO A 437 -1.44 6.92 32.48
N THR A 438 -1.79 8.13 32.03
CA THR A 438 -3.11 8.44 31.45
C THR A 438 -3.41 7.57 30.23
N ILE A 439 -2.43 7.32 29.37
CA ILE A 439 -2.57 6.44 28.22
C ILE A 439 -2.87 5.00 28.67
N LEU A 440 -2.09 4.48 29.61
CA LEU A 440 -2.23 3.10 30.08
C LEU A 440 -3.50 2.89 30.91
N GLU A 441 -3.96 3.90 31.64
CA GLU A 441 -5.25 3.90 32.33
C GLU A 441 -6.41 3.75 31.35
N ARG A 442 -6.38 4.46 30.20
CA ARG A 442 -7.40 4.28 29.14
C ARG A 442 -7.34 2.89 28.50
N VAL A 443 -6.16 2.29 28.37
CA VAL A 443 -6.02 0.90 27.91
C VAL A 443 -6.63 -0.06 28.94
N ALA A 444 -6.35 0.18 30.22
CA ALA A 444 -6.87 -0.61 31.33
C ALA A 444 -8.39 -0.48 31.52
N ALA A 445 -8.98 0.63 31.06
CA ALA A 445 -10.43 0.84 31.09
C ALA A 445 -11.22 -0.13 30.21
N THR A 446 -10.55 -0.90 29.35
CA THR A 446 -11.15 -2.01 28.59
C THR A 446 -10.64 -3.34 29.13
N TYR A 447 -11.53 -4.19 29.67
CA TYR A 447 -11.15 -5.54 30.13
C TYR A 447 -10.53 -6.36 28.98
N GLY A 448 -9.34 -6.91 29.21
CA GLY A 448 -8.55 -7.61 28.19
C GLY A 448 -7.74 -6.68 27.26
N GLY A 449 -7.74 -5.37 27.51
CA GLY A 449 -6.98 -4.37 26.77
C GLY A 449 -5.48 -4.51 26.94
N SER A 450 -4.74 -4.45 25.83
CA SER A 450 -3.27 -4.39 25.84
C SER A 450 -2.81 -3.49 24.70
N ILE A 451 -1.64 -2.88 24.85
CA ILE A 451 -1.06 -1.97 23.86
C ILE A 451 0.34 -2.44 23.47
N THR A 452 0.72 -2.33 22.20
CA THR A 452 2.10 -2.64 21.80
C THR A 452 3.04 -1.47 22.13
N TYR A 453 4.34 -1.74 22.30
CA TYR A 453 5.34 -0.68 22.47
C TYR A 453 5.27 0.39 21.35
N GLU A 454 4.99 -0.01 20.11
CA GLU A 454 4.84 0.90 18.97
C GLU A 454 3.58 1.77 19.10
N GLN A 455 2.45 1.16 19.46
CA GLN A 455 1.20 1.88 19.69
C GLN A 455 1.32 2.87 20.86
N LEU A 456 2.01 2.49 21.93
CA LEU A 456 2.28 3.39 23.06
C LEU A 456 3.13 4.59 22.61
N ALA A 457 4.21 4.36 21.85
CA ALA A 457 5.05 5.43 21.33
C ALA A 457 4.27 6.41 20.43
N HIS A 458 3.38 5.92 19.58
CA HIS A 458 2.54 6.78 18.76
C HIS A 458 1.59 7.64 19.60
N GLN A 459 0.93 7.05 20.61
CA GLN A 459 0.06 7.83 21.50
C GLN A 459 0.85 8.87 22.29
N LEU A 460 2.06 8.54 22.75
CA LEU A 460 2.94 9.49 23.43
C LEU A 460 3.34 10.66 22.52
N PHE A 461 3.66 10.39 21.25
CA PHE A 461 3.96 11.45 20.28
C PHE A 461 2.75 12.34 20.00
N ASP A 462 1.56 11.75 19.85
CA ASP A 462 0.35 12.50 19.50
C ASP A 462 -0.17 13.31 20.69
N GLU A 463 -0.04 12.82 21.93
CA GLU A 463 -0.45 13.57 23.13
C GLU A 463 0.51 14.67 23.53
N THR A 464 1.82 14.42 23.40
CA THR A 464 2.84 15.34 23.93
C THR A 464 3.37 16.30 22.87
N GLY A 465 3.16 16.00 21.58
CA GLY A 465 3.77 16.72 20.46
C GLY A 465 5.28 16.53 20.34
N TYR A 466 5.94 15.84 21.29
CA TYR A 466 7.37 15.54 21.22
C TYR A 466 7.61 14.24 20.45
N ARG A 467 8.56 14.28 19.50
CA ARG A 467 8.92 13.16 18.63
C ARG A 467 10.43 12.93 18.62
N THR A 468 10.85 11.70 18.36
CA THR A 468 12.27 11.35 18.19
C THR A 468 12.47 10.41 17.01
N ARG A 469 13.65 10.51 16.37
CA ARG A 469 14.16 9.57 15.36
C ARG A 469 14.89 8.37 15.97
N MET A 470 15.10 8.35 17.29
CA MET A 470 15.74 7.22 17.97
C MET A 470 14.88 5.96 17.87
N LEU A 471 15.54 4.82 17.65
CA LEU A 471 14.87 3.52 17.65
C LEU A 471 14.14 3.29 18.97
N LEU A 472 12.93 2.74 18.91
CA LEU A 472 12.05 2.56 20.06
C LEU A 472 12.74 1.89 21.27
N GLY A 473 13.49 0.81 21.02
CA GLY A 473 14.21 0.09 22.08
C GLY A 473 15.30 0.91 22.78
N GLN A 474 15.77 2.00 22.18
CA GLN A 474 16.81 2.87 22.74
C GLN A 474 16.25 3.92 23.72
N TRP A 475 14.94 4.14 23.75
CA TRP A 475 14.34 5.18 24.59
C TRP A 475 13.11 4.77 25.38
N ILE A 476 12.32 3.80 24.93
CA ILE A 476 11.06 3.46 25.60
C ILE A 476 11.27 2.96 27.03
N GLY A 477 12.42 2.35 27.32
CA GLY A 477 12.82 1.95 28.67
C GLY A 477 13.00 3.14 29.63
N GLN A 478 13.46 4.29 29.13
CA GLN A 478 13.60 5.52 29.93
C GLN A 478 12.24 6.13 30.31
N VAL A 479 11.20 5.83 29.52
CA VAL A 479 9.82 6.26 29.78
C VAL A 479 9.09 5.28 30.69
N LEU A 480 9.23 3.97 30.45
CA LEU A 480 8.54 2.93 31.23
C LEU A 480 9.18 2.67 32.59
N GLY A 481 10.50 2.87 32.74
CA GLY A 481 11.21 2.67 34.01
C GLY A 481 10.63 3.51 35.16
N PRO A 482 10.43 4.83 35.00
CA PRO A 482 9.78 5.67 36.01
C PRO A 482 8.34 5.25 36.34
N VAL A 483 7.58 4.77 35.35
CA VAL A 483 6.21 4.25 35.56
C VAL A 483 6.22 2.95 36.37
N GLN A 484 7.19 2.06 36.10
CA GLN A 484 7.44 0.87 36.92
C GLN A 484 7.87 1.26 38.34
N ALA A 485 8.78 2.21 38.51
CA ALA A 485 9.22 2.68 39.82
C ALA A 485 8.08 3.32 40.64
N ALA A 486 7.18 4.07 39.99
CA ALA A 486 5.99 4.65 40.61
C ALA A 486 4.97 3.58 41.05
N THR A 487 4.92 2.45 40.34
CA THR A 487 4.15 1.26 40.75
C THR A 487 4.73 0.66 42.03
N LEU A 488 6.06 0.53 42.10
CA LEU A 488 6.77 -0.08 43.23
C LEU A 488 6.73 0.75 44.53
N THR A 489 6.63 2.08 44.41
CA THR A 489 6.72 3.01 45.55
C THR A 489 5.39 3.64 45.96
N GLY A 490 4.40 3.68 45.06
CA GLY A 490 3.15 4.41 45.25
C GLY A 490 1.88 3.56 45.39
N GLY A 491 1.98 2.23 45.40
CA GLY A 491 0.82 1.33 45.50
C GLY A 491 -0.15 1.41 44.31
N LYS A 492 0.30 1.98 43.18
CA LYS A 492 -0.50 2.07 41.96
C LYS A 492 -0.53 0.72 41.24
N PRO A 493 -1.58 0.42 40.44
CA PRO A 493 -1.61 -0.78 39.63
C PRO A 493 -0.42 -0.82 38.65
N PRO A 494 0.13 -2.01 38.37
CA PRO A 494 1.29 -2.23 37.49
C PRO A 494 0.94 -2.01 36.01
N LEU A 495 0.74 -0.74 35.63
CA LEU A 495 0.29 -0.34 34.29
C LEU A 495 1.22 -0.81 33.15
N SER A 496 2.53 -0.95 33.42
CA SER A 496 3.50 -1.44 32.43
C SER A 496 3.22 -2.89 31.97
N SER A 497 2.43 -3.67 32.72
CA SER A 497 1.97 -5.02 32.37
C SER A 497 1.08 -5.07 31.12
N LEU A 498 0.48 -3.93 30.76
CA LEU A 498 -0.38 -3.74 29.60
C LEU A 498 0.43 -3.56 28.30
N VAL A 499 1.73 -3.27 28.41
CA VAL A 499 2.61 -3.00 27.27
C VAL A 499 3.28 -4.28 26.79
N VAL A 500 2.98 -4.68 25.55
CA VAL A 500 3.40 -5.97 24.99
C VAL A 500 4.18 -5.85 23.70
N THR A 501 4.97 -6.86 23.37
CA THR A 501 5.63 -6.97 22.07
C THR A 501 4.64 -7.42 21.00
N ALA A 502 4.73 -6.86 19.80
CA ALA A 502 3.90 -7.30 18.67
C ALA A 502 4.23 -8.73 18.21
N ALA A 503 5.47 -9.19 18.45
CA ALA A 503 5.94 -10.50 18.05
C ALA A 503 5.28 -11.62 18.88
N THR A 504 5.27 -11.48 20.20
CA THR A 504 4.78 -12.52 21.13
C THR A 504 3.39 -12.24 21.68
N GLY A 505 2.93 -10.99 21.68
CA GLY A 505 1.76 -10.55 22.46
C GLY A 505 2.00 -10.54 23.96
N GLY A 506 3.22 -10.86 24.40
CA GLY A 506 3.63 -10.85 25.80
C GLY A 506 4.44 -9.62 26.18
N VAL A 507 4.73 -9.46 27.47
CA VAL A 507 5.59 -8.38 27.96
C VAL A 507 7.04 -8.67 27.57
N GLY A 508 7.84 -7.62 27.34
CA GLY A 508 9.24 -7.74 26.95
C GLY A 508 10.15 -8.18 28.10
N ASP A 509 11.43 -8.45 27.80
CA ASP A 509 12.44 -8.84 28.79
C ASP A 509 12.72 -7.75 29.85
N GLY A 510 12.43 -6.49 29.53
CA GLY A 510 12.54 -5.36 30.47
C GLY A 510 11.34 -5.18 31.40
N TYR A 511 10.40 -6.13 31.44
CA TYR A 511 9.30 -6.10 32.40
C TYR A 511 9.75 -6.62 33.76
N VAL A 512 9.44 -5.86 34.81
CA VAL A 512 9.63 -6.20 36.24
C VAL A 512 8.38 -5.78 37.00
N ASN A 513 8.14 -6.41 38.15
CA ASN A 513 7.04 -6.04 39.06
C ASN A 513 7.51 -6.08 40.52
N HIS A 514 6.58 -5.85 41.46
CA HIS A 514 6.88 -5.79 42.88
C HIS A 514 7.30 -7.13 43.50
N GLU A 515 6.78 -8.23 42.98
CA GLU A 515 7.14 -9.58 43.42
C GLU A 515 8.47 -10.05 42.82
N HIS A 516 8.85 -9.48 41.67
CA HIS A 516 10.02 -9.84 40.87
C HIS A 516 10.84 -8.60 40.47
N PRO A 517 11.44 -7.87 41.44
CA PRO A 517 12.20 -6.65 41.17
C PRO A 517 13.50 -6.91 40.39
N ASP A 518 14.09 -8.09 40.56
CA ASP A 518 15.31 -8.53 39.86
C ASP A 518 15.01 -9.22 38.51
N GLY A 519 13.74 -9.25 38.09
CA GLY A 519 13.28 -9.95 36.89
C GLY A 519 12.82 -11.38 37.15
N PHE A 520 12.68 -12.16 36.08
CA PHE A 520 12.00 -13.45 36.08
C PHE A 520 12.92 -14.58 35.63
N ALA A 521 12.77 -15.77 36.18
CA ALA A 521 13.60 -16.93 35.85
C ALA A 521 13.24 -17.55 34.49
N SER A 522 12.02 -17.31 33.99
CA SER A 522 11.61 -17.78 32.67
C SER A 522 10.63 -16.85 31.96
N PHE A 523 10.54 -17.01 30.63
CA PHE A 523 9.51 -16.36 29.82
C PHE A 523 8.09 -16.68 30.32
N ALA A 524 7.80 -17.94 30.65
CA ALA A 524 6.47 -18.35 31.06
C ALA A 524 6.05 -17.72 32.40
N GLU A 525 6.96 -17.70 33.37
CA GLU A 525 6.77 -17.06 34.67
C GLU A 525 6.47 -15.57 34.51
N ARG A 526 7.30 -14.85 33.73
CA ARG A 526 7.10 -13.43 33.43
C ARG A 526 5.74 -13.15 32.81
N GLN A 527 5.32 -13.99 31.87
CA GLN A 527 4.04 -13.85 31.20
C GLN A 527 2.86 -14.08 32.15
N HIS A 528 2.99 -15.01 33.09
CA HIS A 528 1.96 -15.32 34.07
C HIS A 528 1.83 -14.21 35.12
N ALA A 529 2.94 -13.72 35.66
CA ALA A 529 2.98 -12.58 36.57
C ALA A 529 2.36 -11.33 35.92
N ALA A 530 2.74 -11.03 34.67
CA ALA A 530 2.13 -9.93 33.93
C ALA A 530 0.61 -10.10 33.70
N ALA A 531 0.09 -11.33 33.64
CA ALA A 531 -1.35 -11.57 33.54
C ALA A 531 -2.09 -11.25 34.84
N VAL A 532 -1.48 -11.55 35.99
CA VAL A 532 -2.00 -11.17 37.32
C VAL A 532 -2.03 -9.65 37.44
N ASP A 533 -0.92 -9.01 37.10
CA ASP A 533 -0.74 -7.56 37.14
C ASP A 533 -1.74 -6.81 36.24
N ARG A 534 -1.99 -7.33 35.03
CA ARG A 534 -3.02 -6.77 34.13
C ARG A 534 -4.42 -6.87 34.73
N LEU A 535 -4.76 -7.97 35.38
CA LEU A 535 -6.07 -8.12 36.04
C LEU A 535 -6.26 -7.08 37.15
N THR A 536 -5.21 -6.78 37.92
CA THR A 536 -5.21 -5.69 38.91
C THR A 536 -5.47 -4.33 38.24
N CYS A 537 -4.84 -4.07 37.09
CA CYS A 537 -5.10 -2.85 36.32
C CYS A 537 -6.57 -2.76 35.87
N TYR A 538 -7.12 -3.83 35.28
CA TYR A 538 -8.51 -3.84 34.84
C TYR A 538 -9.47 -3.64 36.00
N ARG A 539 -9.26 -4.30 37.14
CA ARG A 539 -10.11 -4.12 38.33
C ARG A 539 -10.08 -2.70 38.90
N THR A 540 -9.01 -1.96 38.61
CA THR A 540 -8.87 -0.59 39.09
C THR A 540 -9.50 0.43 38.14
N TYR A 541 -9.36 0.23 36.82
CA TYR A 541 -9.71 1.26 35.83
C TYR A 541 -10.88 0.90 34.89
N CYS A 542 -11.30 -0.37 34.84
CA CYS A 542 -12.42 -0.81 34.00
C CYS A 542 -13.71 -0.86 34.83
N ASP A 543 -14.76 -0.21 34.34
CA ASP A 543 -16.08 -0.17 34.99
C ASP A 543 -16.73 -1.55 35.13
N HIS A 544 -16.38 -2.49 34.25
CA HIS A 544 -16.98 -3.82 34.22
C HIS A 544 -15.94 -4.92 34.02
N VAL A 545 -15.52 -5.53 35.13
CA VAL A 545 -14.72 -6.75 35.16
C VAL A 545 -15.57 -7.89 35.76
N PRO A 546 -15.67 -9.07 35.11
CA PRO A 546 -16.38 -10.20 35.67
C PRO A 546 -15.86 -10.57 37.07
N GLY A 547 -16.75 -10.91 38.01
CA GLY A 547 -16.36 -11.25 39.38
C GLY A 547 -15.49 -12.50 39.48
N ASP A 548 -15.64 -13.43 38.53
CA ASP A 548 -14.87 -14.65 38.35
C ASP A 548 -13.67 -14.47 37.41
N ALA A 549 -13.34 -13.24 37.00
CA ALA A 549 -12.21 -12.96 36.13
C ALA A 549 -10.90 -13.49 36.73
N ALA A 550 -10.24 -14.36 35.97
CA ALA A 550 -8.93 -14.91 36.28
C ALA A 550 -7.82 -14.22 35.45
N PRO A 551 -6.55 -14.28 35.88
CA PRO A 551 -5.42 -13.83 35.09
C PRO A 551 -5.38 -14.51 33.71
N GLN A 552 -5.31 -13.71 32.65
CA GLN A 552 -5.28 -14.22 31.27
C GLN A 552 -4.12 -13.63 30.45
N MET A 553 -3.62 -14.45 29.54
CA MET A 553 -2.73 -13.99 28.48
C MET A 553 -3.47 -13.01 27.58
N THR A 554 -2.75 -12.08 26.95
CA THR A 554 -3.40 -11.11 26.07
C THR A 554 -4.05 -11.82 24.86
N PRO A 555 -5.10 -11.24 24.26
CA PRO A 555 -5.70 -11.78 23.04
C PRO A 555 -4.66 -11.96 21.92
N LEU A 556 -3.68 -11.06 21.83
CA LEU A 556 -2.59 -11.14 20.87
C LEU A 556 -1.69 -12.36 21.15
N TYR A 557 -1.36 -12.64 22.41
CA TYR A 557 -0.56 -13.80 22.80
C TYR A 557 -1.29 -15.11 22.46
N ILE A 558 -2.58 -15.21 22.80
CA ILE A 558 -3.41 -16.38 22.51
C ILE A 558 -3.47 -16.61 20.99
N ALA A 559 -3.76 -15.57 20.21
CA ALA A 559 -3.81 -15.66 18.75
C ALA A 559 -2.50 -16.18 18.13
N LYS A 560 -1.34 -15.78 18.68
CA LYS A 560 -0.01 -16.22 18.23
C LYS A 560 0.27 -17.68 18.58
N GLN A 561 -0.20 -18.17 19.72
CA GLN A 561 -0.03 -19.59 20.09
C GLN A 561 -0.96 -20.51 19.32
N THR A 562 -2.18 -20.09 19.02
CA THR A 562 -3.13 -20.85 18.20
C THR A 562 -2.82 -20.86 16.70
N SER A 563 -1.81 -20.07 16.27
CA SER A 563 -1.35 -19.98 14.88
C SER A 563 -0.08 -20.81 14.60
N ARG A 564 0.45 -21.52 15.60
CA ARG A 564 1.51 -22.53 15.47
C ARG A 564 0.88 -23.91 15.47
#